data_AF-A0A1Y2C392-F1
#
_entry.id   AF-A0A1Y2C392-F1
#
_cell.length_a   1.000
_cell.length_b   1.000
_cell.length_c   1.000
_cell.angle_alpha   90.00
_cell.angle_beta   90.00
_cell.angle_gamma   90.00
#
_symmetry.space_group_name_H-M   'P 1'
#
loop_
_entity.id
_entity.type
_entity.pdbx_description
1 polymer ?
#
loop_
_entity_poly.entity_id
_entity_poly.type
_entity_poly.pdbx_seq_one_letter_code
_entity_poly.pdbx_strand_id
1 'polypeptide(L)'
;MIRLYRNHYPYRYPPKGDIALIDFDINADLTSVFNWNVKELFVYLVYEFQTPKQEFNQVVVWDDIILNKQDAHIKGKNVEAEYLVTAYNNNLR
;
A
#
# COMPACT_ATOMS: atom_id res chain seq x y z
N MET A 1 8.21 -4.21 5.96
CA MET A 1 8.10 -4.30 7.42
C MET A 1 6.96 -3.39 7.87
N ILE A 2 5.97 -3.88 8.61
CA ILE A 2 4.87 -3.03 9.10
C ILE A 2 5.36 -2.23 10.31
N ARG A 3 5.29 -0.90 10.25
CA ARG A 3 5.59 -0.02 11.38
C ARG A 3 4.28 0.50 11.97
N LEU A 4 3.94 -0.02 13.14
CA LEU A 4 2.80 0.48 13.92
C LEU A 4 3.20 1.78 14.61
N TYR A 5 2.74 2.91 14.10
CA TYR A 5 2.90 4.19 14.78
C TYR A 5 1.72 4.40 15.72
N ARG A 6 2.01 4.28 17.03
CA ARG A 6 0.98 4.41 18.08
C ARG A 6 0.64 5.86 18.41
N ASN A 7 1.47 6.85 18.07
CA ASN A 7 1.22 8.24 18.43
C ASN A 7 1.94 9.23 17.51
N HIS A 8 1.22 10.28 17.13
CA HIS A 8 1.66 11.53 16.47
C HIS A 8 1.55 11.57 14.93
N TYR A 9 0.33 11.83 14.44
CA TYR A 9 0.06 12.23 13.05
C TYR A 9 -0.43 13.68 12.99
N PRO A 10 -0.15 14.42 11.91
CA PRO A 10 -0.48 15.84 11.78
C PRO A 10 -1.99 16.14 11.60
N TYR A 11 -2.87 15.17 11.75
CA TYR A 11 -4.32 15.40 11.69
C TYR A 11 -4.85 16.01 12.99
N ARG A 12 -5.58 17.12 12.84
CA ARG A 12 -6.26 17.82 13.95
C ARG A 12 -7.21 16.91 14.74
N TYR A 13 -7.69 15.84 14.11
CA TYR A 13 -8.48 14.76 14.71
C TYR A 13 -7.90 13.41 14.27
N PRO A 14 -7.03 12.77 15.07
CA PRO A 14 -6.53 11.46 14.72
C PRO A 14 -7.71 10.46 14.65
N PRO A 15 -7.71 9.54 13.67
CA PRO A 15 -8.68 8.46 13.60
C PRO A 15 -8.76 7.71 14.93
N LYS A 16 -9.97 7.34 15.37
CA LYS A 16 -10.15 6.44 16.51
C LYS A 16 -9.81 5.02 16.06
N GLY A 17 -8.75 4.42 16.63
CA GLY A 17 -8.33 3.05 16.36
C GLY A 17 -6.82 2.91 16.23
N ASP A 18 -6.37 1.71 15.83
CA ASP A 18 -4.97 1.50 15.45
C ASP A 18 -4.70 2.11 14.08
N ILE A 19 -3.50 2.65 13.91
CA ILE A 19 -3.00 3.20 12.65
C ILE A 19 -1.67 2.52 12.34
N ALA A 20 -1.52 2.03 11.11
CA ALA A 20 -0.28 1.46 10.62
C ALA A 20 0.21 2.21 9.38
N LEU A 21 1.51 2.52 9.34
CA LEU A 21 2.21 2.70 8.06
C LEU A 21 2.90 1.39 7.72
N ILE A 22 2.85 1.08 6.44
CA ILE A 22 3.43 -0.14 5.92
C ILE A 22 4.63 0.27 5.09
N ASP A 23 5.82 -0.13 5.53
CA ASP A 23 6.99 -0.09 4.67
C ASP A 23 7.05 -1.42 3.93
N PHE A 24 7.39 -1.42 2.65
CA PHE A 24 7.53 -2.64 1.88
C PHE A 24 8.74 -2.61 0.94
N ASP A 25 9.19 -3.81 0.59
CA ASP A 25 10.14 -4.01 -0.48
C ASP A 25 9.36 -4.49 -1.70
N ILE A 26 9.68 -3.97 -2.87
CA ILE A 26 9.05 -4.38 -4.13
C ILE A 26 10.13 -4.65 -5.18
N ASN A 27 9.94 -5.74 -5.92
CA ASN A 27 10.69 -6.06 -7.12
C ASN A 27 9.72 -6.77 -8.07
N ALA A 28 9.03 -5.98 -8.88
CA ALA A 28 7.98 -6.43 -9.78
C ALA A 28 8.37 -6.08 -11.22
N ASP A 29 8.58 -7.11 -12.05
CA ASP A 29 8.85 -6.93 -13.48
C ASP A 29 7.54 -7.08 -14.27
N LEU A 30 7.01 -5.94 -14.69
CA LEU A 30 5.79 -5.83 -15.51
C LEU A 30 6.12 -5.52 -16.98
N THR A 31 7.39 -5.60 -17.39
CA THR A 31 7.81 -5.26 -18.76
C THR A 31 7.15 -6.12 -19.83
N SER A 32 6.74 -7.33 -19.48
CA SER A 32 6.02 -8.26 -20.35
C SER A 32 4.56 -7.87 -20.60
N VAL A 33 3.96 -7.05 -19.73
CA VAL A 33 2.60 -6.54 -19.88
C VAL A 33 2.53 -5.51 -21.00
N PHE A 34 3.59 -4.72 -21.18
CA PHE A 34 3.69 -3.76 -22.27
C PHE A 34 3.82 -4.47 -23.63
N ASN A 35 2.84 -4.22 -24.48
CA ASN A 35 2.82 -4.58 -25.89
C ASN A 35 2.49 -3.34 -26.75
N TRP A 36 2.26 -3.52 -28.05
CA TRP A 36 2.00 -2.40 -28.96
C TRP A 36 0.77 -1.56 -28.57
N ASN A 37 -0.22 -2.13 -27.86
CA ASN A 37 -1.47 -1.48 -27.49
C ASN A 37 -1.47 -0.90 -26.06
N VAL A 38 -0.68 -1.47 -25.14
CA VAL A 38 -0.64 -0.99 -23.75
C VAL A 38 0.19 0.29 -23.67
N LYS A 39 -0.45 1.39 -23.27
CA LYS A 39 0.16 2.74 -23.20
C LYS A 39 0.38 3.23 -21.77
N GLU A 40 -0.28 2.63 -20.80
CA GLU A 40 -0.25 3.04 -19.40
C GLU A 40 -0.65 1.84 -18.54
N LEU A 41 -0.02 1.69 -17.37
CA LEU A 41 -0.45 0.77 -16.32
C LEU A 41 -0.73 1.55 -15.04
N PHE A 42 -1.88 1.30 -14.44
CA PHE A 42 -2.20 1.70 -13.07
C PHE A 42 -1.91 0.51 -12.16
N VAL A 43 -0.89 0.65 -11.33
CA VAL A 43 -0.44 -0.40 -10.41
C VAL A 43 -0.74 0.07 -9.00
N TYR A 44 -1.22 -0.83 -8.15
CA TYR A 44 -1.46 -0.52 -6.75
C TYR A 44 -1.17 -1.73 -5.88
N LEU A 45 -0.75 -1.47 -4.65
CA LEU A 45 -0.53 -2.47 -3.62
C LEU A 45 -1.69 -2.45 -2.65
N VAL A 46 -2.32 -3.61 -2.45
CA VAL A 46 -3.39 -3.79 -1.47
C VAL A 46 -2.82 -4.49 -0.24
N TYR A 47 -3.06 -3.91 0.93
CA TYR A 47 -2.90 -4.59 2.20
C TYR A 47 -4.21 -5.26 2.60
N GLU A 48 -4.17 -6.58 2.71
CA GLU A 48 -5.30 -7.39 3.14
C GLU A 48 -5.09 -7.83 4.58
N PHE A 49 -6.13 -7.70 5.40
CA PHE A 49 -6.10 -8.14 6.79
C PHE A 49 -7.47 -8.56 7.29
N GLN A 50 -7.46 -9.40 8.33
CA GLN A 50 -8.67 -9.90 8.97
C GLN A 50 -8.78 -9.32 10.37
N THR A 51 -10.00 -9.16 10.86
CA THR A 51 -10.28 -8.81 12.25
C THR A 51 -11.39 -9.71 12.79
N PRO A 52 -11.52 -9.89 14.11
CA PRO A 52 -12.61 -10.67 14.70
C PRO A 52 -14.04 -10.24 14.30
N LYS A 53 -14.22 -9.00 13.80
CA LYS A 53 -15.53 -8.50 13.35
C LYS A 53 -15.71 -8.54 11.82
N GLN A 54 -14.63 -8.72 11.07
CA GLN A 54 -14.64 -8.64 9.61
C GLN A 54 -13.52 -9.51 9.04
N GLU A 55 -13.91 -10.59 8.37
CA GLU A 55 -13.02 -11.59 7.77
C GLU A 55 -12.27 -11.08 6.54
N PHE A 56 -12.70 -9.97 5.95
CA PHE A 56 -12.09 -9.42 4.75
C PHE A 56 -12.03 -7.89 4.78
N ASN A 57 -10.82 -7.36 4.94
CA ASN A 57 -10.52 -5.93 4.83
C ASN A 57 -9.42 -5.75 3.79
N GLN A 58 -9.60 -4.77 2.91
CA GLN A 58 -8.63 -4.40 1.88
C GLN A 58 -8.42 -2.89 1.92
N VAL A 59 -7.16 -2.47 1.90
CA VAL A 59 -6.79 -1.05 1.81
C VAL A 59 -5.68 -0.91 0.78
N VAL A 60 -5.85 0.01 -0.18
CA VAL A 60 -4.76 0.41 -1.07
C VAL A 60 -3.77 1.24 -0.26
N VAL A 61 -2.50 0.85 -0.26
CA VAL A 61 -1.45 1.48 0.56
C VAL A 61 -0.41 2.22 -0.27
N TRP A 62 -0.35 1.93 -1.56
CA TRP A 62 0.57 2.55 -2.51
C TRP A 62 0.02 2.37 -3.93
N ASP A 63 0.22 3.36 -4.79
CA ASP A 63 -0.08 3.29 -6.21
C ASP A 63 1.01 3.93 -7.06
N ASP A 64 1.04 3.56 -8.34
CA ASP A 64 1.95 4.13 -9.33
C ASP A 64 1.37 4.04 -10.74
N ILE A 65 1.74 5.02 -11.58
CA ILE A 65 1.33 5.12 -12.97
C ILE A 65 2.55 4.92 -13.85
N ILE A 66 2.61 3.77 -14.52
CA ILE A 66 3.74 3.41 -15.38
C ILE A 66 3.37 3.75 -16.82
N LEU A 67 4.05 4.76 -17.37
CA LEU A 67 3.79 5.25 -18.72
C LEU A 67 4.58 4.51 -19.81
N ASN A 68 5.73 3.91 -19.46
CA ASN A 68 6.62 3.29 -20.45
C ASN A 68 7.12 1.92 -20.00
N LYS A 69 7.41 1.05 -20.99
CA LYS A 69 7.98 -0.28 -20.75
C LYS A 69 9.30 -0.24 -19.99
N GLN A 70 10.12 0.78 -20.19
CA GLN A 70 11.42 0.93 -19.53
C GLN A 70 11.28 1.13 -18.02
N ASP A 71 10.16 1.72 -17.58
CA ASP A 71 9.84 2.01 -16.19
C ASP A 71 9.05 0.87 -15.53
N ALA A 72 8.68 -0.15 -16.31
CA ALA A 72 7.82 -1.25 -15.87
C ALA A 72 8.54 -2.30 -14.99
N HIS A 73 9.83 -2.12 -14.71
CA HIS A 73 10.53 -2.91 -13.69
C HIS A 73 10.61 -2.12 -12.38
N ILE A 74 9.59 -2.26 -11.55
CA ILE A 74 9.47 -1.57 -10.26
C ILE A 74 10.44 -2.21 -9.27
N LYS A 75 11.36 -1.42 -8.72
CA LYS A 75 12.29 -1.83 -7.67
C LYS A 75 12.31 -0.79 -6.56
N GLY A 76 12.01 -1.22 -5.34
CA GLY A 76 11.99 -0.37 -4.17
C GLY A 76 12.41 -1.14 -2.93
N LYS A 77 13.16 -0.47 -2.06
CA LYS A 77 13.56 -0.98 -0.75
C LYS A 77 13.12 0.00 0.32
N ASN A 78 12.42 -0.49 1.34
CA ASN A 78 11.77 0.33 2.36
C ASN A 78 10.92 1.46 1.75
N VAL A 79 10.11 1.14 0.73
CA VAL A 79 9.12 2.07 0.18
C VAL A 79 8.08 2.32 1.25
N GLU A 80 7.87 3.59 1.58
CA GLU A 80 6.85 4.04 2.53
C GLU A 80 5.48 4.05 1.83
N ALA A 81 4.47 3.46 2.49
CA ALA A 81 3.10 3.55 2.02
C ALA A 81 2.61 5.01 1.97
N GLU A 82 1.84 5.33 0.94
CA GLU A 82 1.22 6.64 0.75
C GLU A 82 -0.03 6.80 1.61
N TYR A 83 -0.74 5.69 1.85
CA TYR A 83 -1.99 5.68 2.59
C TYR A 83 -1.89 4.86 3.87
N LEU A 84 -2.50 5.42 4.93
CA LEU A 84 -2.57 4.81 6.25
C LEU A 84 -3.58 3.66 6.28
N VAL A 85 -3.23 2.58 6.98
CA VAL A 85 -4.20 1.54 7.33
C VAL A 85 -4.76 1.85 8.71
N THR A 86 -6.09 1.84 8.83
CA THR A 86 -6.77 2.05 10.11
C THR A 86 -7.69 0.89 10.46
N ALA A 87 -7.75 0.51 11.74
CA ALA A 87 -8.74 -0.43 12.23
C ALA A 87 -9.35 0.01 13.56
N TYR A 88 -10.66 -0.11 13.67
CA TYR A 88 -11.44 0.45 14.77
C TYR A 88 -11.16 -0.16 16.16
N ASN A 89 -10.68 -1.41 16.26
CA ASN A 89 -10.59 -2.15 17.55
C ASN A 89 -9.19 -2.69 17.89
N ASN A 90 -8.12 -2.00 17.50
CA ASN A 90 -6.75 -2.42 17.76
C ASN A 90 -6.36 -3.83 17.25
N ASN A 91 -6.87 -4.19 16.06
CA ASN A 91 -6.67 -5.52 15.46
C ASN A 91 -5.81 -5.44 14.18
N LEU A 92 -4.88 -4.47 14.09
CA LEU A 92 -3.88 -4.43 13.01
C LEU A 92 -2.63 -5.27 13.35
N ARG A 93 -2.66 -6.01 14.46
CA ARG A 93 -1.61 -6.93 14.91
C ARG A 93 -1.95 -8.37 14.61
#